data_AF-A0A519TKC8-F1
#
_entry.id   AF-A0A519TKC8-F1
#
_cell.length_a   1.000
_cell.length_b   1.000
_cell.length_c   1.000
_cell.angle_alpha   90.00
_cell.angle_beta   90.00
_cell.angle_gamma   90.00
#
_symmetry.space_group_name_H-M   'P 1'
#
loop_
_entity.id
_entity.type
_entity.pdbx_description
1 polymer ?
#
loop_
_entity_poly.entity_id
_entity_poly.type
_entity_poly.pdbx_seq_one_letter_code
_entity_poly.pdbx_strand_id
1 'polypeptide(L)'
;MLGSAVGLLTSCSEPCTGRIESTVLYFKEGPDHQGQLVYANVDNKPNLGVKHTLMRDDKEFGTFGNVVIIADPQSRFKGRRSICFDTFTRQAKPADAPLDEADLPQIILP
;
A
#
# COMPACT_ATOMS: atom_id res chain seq x y z
N MET A 1 3.18 17.89 -44.96
CA MET A 1 4.41 17.37 -44.33
C MET A 1 4.36 17.76 -42.87
N LEU A 2 4.10 16.77 -42.01
CA LEU A 2 5.03 16.28 -40.96
C LEU A 2 5.22 17.26 -39.81
N GLY A 3 4.76 16.83 -38.64
CA GLY A 3 5.08 17.47 -37.37
C GLY A 3 4.38 16.82 -36.19
N SER A 4 4.25 15.49 -36.16
CA SER A 4 3.79 14.78 -34.96
C SER A 4 4.85 14.92 -33.88
N ALA A 5 4.65 15.86 -32.96
CA ALA A 5 5.38 15.90 -31.71
C ALA A 5 4.87 14.75 -30.83
N VAL A 6 5.59 13.62 -30.88
CA VAL A 6 5.41 12.51 -29.94
C VAL A 6 5.96 12.98 -28.60
N GLY A 7 5.07 13.49 -27.75
CA GLY A 7 5.36 13.73 -26.34
C GLY A 7 5.59 12.38 -25.67
N LEU A 8 6.86 12.02 -25.49
CA LEU A 8 7.28 10.96 -24.59
C LEU A 8 6.82 11.32 -23.18
N LEU A 9 5.66 10.82 -22.79
CA LEU A 9 5.23 10.74 -21.38
C LEU A 9 6.15 9.72 -20.70
N THR A 10 7.39 10.11 -20.43
CA THR A 10 8.20 9.47 -19.40
C THR A 10 7.48 9.74 -18.09
N SER A 11 6.59 8.82 -17.71
CA SER A 11 6.12 8.68 -16.35
C SER A 11 7.35 8.30 -15.52
N CYS A 12 8.17 9.30 -15.20
CA CYS A 12 9.20 9.18 -14.19
C CYS A 12 8.45 9.02 -12.89
N SER A 13 8.13 7.78 -12.53
CA SER A 13 7.86 7.46 -11.14
C SER A 13 9.02 8.05 -10.34
N GLU A 14 8.73 8.98 -9.42
CA GLU A 14 9.74 9.49 -8.51
C GLU A 14 10.51 8.30 -7.94
N PRO A 15 11.85 8.35 -7.92
CA PRO A 15 12.63 7.26 -7.35
C PRO A 15 12.14 7.05 -5.92
N CYS A 16 11.75 5.82 -5.63
CA CYS A 16 11.22 5.42 -4.34
C CYS A 16 12.40 5.38 -3.36
N THR A 17 12.56 6.43 -2.55
CA THR A 17 13.72 6.59 -1.66
C THR A 17 13.37 6.13 -0.25
N GLY A 18 13.80 4.93 0.11
CA GLY A 18 13.71 4.36 1.45
C GLY A 18 14.30 2.95 1.46
N ARG A 19 14.72 2.46 2.63
CA ARG A 19 15.32 1.11 2.76
C ARG A 19 14.30 0.00 2.67
N ILE A 20 13.02 0.29 2.96
CA ILE A 20 11.93 -0.67 2.85
C ILE A 20 11.14 -0.30 1.60
N GLU A 21 11.12 -1.22 0.65
CA GLU A 21 10.41 -1.09 -0.61
C GLU A 21 9.08 -1.86 -0.52
N SER A 22 8.02 -1.24 -1.01
CA SER A 22 6.72 -1.89 -1.09
C SER A 22 5.96 -1.53 -2.36
N THR A 23 5.26 -2.51 -2.88
CA THR A 23 4.35 -2.39 -4.01
C THR A 23 2.93 -2.23 -3.48
N VAL A 24 2.25 -1.17 -3.91
CA VAL A 24 0.85 -0.93 -3.54
C VAL A 24 -0.06 -1.88 -4.31
N LEU A 25 -0.91 -2.58 -3.58
CA LEU A 25 -1.87 -3.55 -4.11
C LEU A 25 -3.21 -2.88 -4.41
N TYR A 26 -3.78 -2.23 -3.40
CA TYR A 26 -4.96 -1.38 -3.54
C TYR A 26 -5.12 -0.42 -2.36
N PHE A 27 -6.05 0.52 -2.51
CA PHE A 27 -6.46 1.46 -1.49
C PHE A 27 -7.87 1.12 -1.03
N LYS A 28 -8.14 1.28 0.27
CA LYS A 28 -9.47 1.22 0.88
C LYS A 28 -9.69 2.51 1.66
N GLU A 29 -10.94 2.94 1.78
CA GLU A 29 -11.28 4.06 2.66
C GLU A 29 -10.94 3.70 4.11
N GLY A 30 -10.41 4.69 4.85
CA GLY A 30 -10.12 4.50 6.27
C GLY A 30 -11.40 4.45 7.12
N PRO A 31 -11.30 3.97 8.38
CA PRO A 31 -12.40 4.04 9.34
C PRO A 31 -12.94 5.48 9.47
N ASP A 32 -14.24 5.61 9.75
CA ASP A 32 -14.94 6.90 9.90
C ASP A 32 -14.78 7.87 8.70
N HIS A 33 -14.58 7.34 7.49
CA HIS A 33 -14.31 8.11 6.27
C HIS A 33 -13.06 9.01 6.35
N GLN A 34 -12.11 8.67 7.24
CA GLN A 34 -10.88 9.44 7.43
C GLN A 34 -9.71 8.83 6.66
N GLY A 35 -9.21 9.56 5.67
CA GLY A 35 -8.03 9.17 4.91
C GLY A 35 -8.21 7.82 4.21
N GLN A 36 -7.13 7.04 4.17
CA GLN A 36 -7.09 5.77 3.43
C GLN A 36 -6.26 4.72 4.16
N LEU A 37 -6.55 3.46 3.87
CA LEU A 37 -5.70 2.31 4.15
C LEU A 37 -5.03 1.89 2.84
N VAL A 38 -3.71 1.70 2.88
CA VAL A 38 -2.94 1.20 1.75
C VAL A 38 -2.54 -0.24 2.01
N TYR A 39 -3.04 -1.15 1.19
CA TYR A 39 -2.61 -2.55 1.21
C TYR A 39 -1.37 -2.64 0.34
N ALA A 40 -0.27 -3.08 0.93
CA ALA A 40 1.02 -3.11 0.25
C ALA A 40 1.70 -4.46 0.48
N ASN A 41 2.38 -4.97 -0.55
CA ASN A 41 3.32 -6.07 -0.42
C ASN A 41 4.71 -5.49 -0.19
N VAL A 42 5.35 -5.87 0.92
CA VAL A 42 6.72 -5.46 1.23
C VAL A 42 7.69 -6.35 0.45
N ASP A 43 8.50 -5.74 -0.40
CA ASP A 43 9.28 -6.46 -1.40
C ASP A 43 10.63 -6.94 -0.84
N ASN A 44 11.27 -6.14 0.01
CA ASN A 44 12.64 -6.38 0.47
C ASN A 44 12.79 -6.61 1.99
N LYS A 45 11.68 -6.73 2.73
CA LYS A 45 11.68 -6.95 4.19
C LYS A 45 10.55 -7.90 4.64
N PRO A 46 10.71 -9.23 4.43
CA PRO A 46 9.61 -10.19 4.60
C PRO A 46 9.06 -10.28 6.02
N ASN A 47 9.90 -10.05 7.04
CA ASN A 47 9.50 -10.09 8.45
C ASN A 47 8.56 -8.95 8.88
N LEU A 48 8.26 -8.00 7.99
CA LEU A 48 7.37 -6.89 8.26
C LEU A 48 5.90 -7.23 7.98
N GLY A 49 5.65 -8.10 7.00
CA GLY A 49 4.31 -8.51 6.59
C GLY A 49 4.03 -9.97 6.89
N VAL A 50 2.88 -10.45 6.43
CA VAL A 50 2.49 -11.86 6.48
C VAL A 50 1.96 -12.29 5.12
N LYS A 51 2.11 -13.59 4.81
CA LYS A 51 1.52 -14.15 3.60
C LYS A 51 0.01 -14.16 3.76
N HIS A 52 -0.70 -13.56 2.80
CA HIS A 52 -2.13 -13.37 2.93
C HIS A 52 -2.84 -13.35 1.57
N THR A 53 -4.07 -13.87 1.54
CA THR A 53 -4.96 -13.83 0.38
C THR A 53 -5.92 -12.66 0.56
N LEU A 54 -5.73 -11.59 -0.22
CA LEU A 54 -6.55 -10.40 -0.09
C LEU A 54 -7.87 -10.55 -0.82
N MET A 55 -8.93 -10.09 -0.17
CA MET A 55 -10.28 -10.01 -0.73
C MET A 55 -10.61 -8.57 -1.10
N ARG A 56 -11.27 -8.38 -2.24
CA ARG A 56 -11.77 -7.09 -2.69
C ARG A 56 -13.14 -7.27 -3.32
N ASP A 57 -14.12 -6.49 -2.85
CA ASP A 57 -15.51 -6.55 -3.32
C ASP A 57 -16.04 -8.00 -3.34
N ASP A 58 -15.82 -8.72 -2.22
CA ASP A 58 -16.16 -10.14 -1.99
C ASP A 58 -15.51 -11.15 -2.95
N LYS A 59 -14.44 -10.75 -3.65
CA LYS A 59 -13.70 -11.61 -4.57
C LYS A 59 -12.23 -11.70 -4.19
N GLU A 60 -11.62 -12.85 -4.44
CA GLU A 60 -10.17 -12.98 -4.30
C GLU A 60 -9.47 -12.00 -5.25
N PHE A 61 -8.67 -11.11 -4.68
CA PHE A 61 -7.82 -10.20 -5.42
C PHE A 61 -6.47 -10.84 -5.74
N GLY A 62 -5.93 -11.62 -4.79
CA GLY A 62 -4.72 -12.41 -4.99
C GLY A 62 -4.03 -12.76 -3.67
N THR A 63 -3.04 -13.66 -3.76
CA THR A 63 -2.22 -14.08 -2.62
C THR A 63 -0.82 -13.47 -2.72
N PHE A 64 -0.39 -12.79 -1.66
CA PHE A 64 0.87 -12.06 -1.62
C PHE A 64 1.71 -12.49 -0.41
N GLY A 65 3.03 -12.33 -0.51
CA GLY A 65 3.97 -12.91 0.44
C GLY A 65 4.12 -12.12 1.74
N ASN A 66 4.12 -10.80 1.68
CA ASN A 66 4.47 -9.93 2.81
C ASN A 66 3.51 -8.74 2.89
N VAL A 67 2.23 -9.03 3.15
CA VAL A 67 1.19 -8.00 3.18
C VAL A 67 1.24 -7.21 4.48
N VAL A 68 1.10 -5.89 4.34
CA VAL A 68 0.86 -4.93 5.43
C VAL A 68 -0.25 -3.97 5.05
N ILE A 69 -0.89 -3.40 6.07
CA ILE A 69 -1.81 -2.28 5.94
C ILE A 69 -1.09 -1.01 6.43
N ILE A 70 -0.95 -0.02 5.56
CA ILE A 70 -0.40 1.29 5.91
C ILE A 70 -1.56 2.25 6.13
N ALA A 71 -1.71 2.76 7.35
CA ALA A 71 -2.64 3.83 7.66
C ALA A 71 -2.13 5.15 7.09
N ASP A 72 -2.93 5.78 6.24
CA ASP A 72 -2.64 7.05 5.58
C ASP A 72 -3.79 8.05 5.82
N PRO A 73 -3.92 8.58 7.06
CA PRO A 73 -5.02 9.46 7.43
C PRO A 73 -5.05 10.75 6.60
N GLN A 74 -3.92 11.13 6.01
CA GLN A 74 -3.78 12.33 5.18
C GLN A 74 -3.84 12.03 3.67
N SER A 75 -4.10 10.78 3.25
CA SER A 75 -4.17 10.38 1.83
C SER A 75 -2.92 10.74 1.00
N ARG A 76 -1.73 10.79 1.63
CA ARG A 76 -0.45 11.17 1.01
C ARG A 76 -0.01 10.23 -0.10
N PHE A 77 -0.45 8.97 -0.05
CA PHE A 77 -0.04 7.94 -0.99
C PHE A 77 -1.07 7.64 -2.08
N LYS A 78 -2.19 8.38 -2.12
CA LYS A 78 -3.27 8.15 -3.08
C LYS A 78 -2.73 8.11 -4.52
N GLY A 79 -3.02 7.01 -5.22
CA GLY A 79 -2.62 6.83 -6.63
C GLY A 79 -1.16 6.42 -6.84
N ARG A 80 -0.35 6.26 -5.78
CA ARG A 80 0.99 5.71 -5.88
C ARG A 80 0.93 4.21 -6.14
N ARG A 81 1.88 3.71 -6.94
CA ARG A 81 2.07 2.27 -7.20
C ARG A 81 3.10 1.63 -6.28
N SER A 82 3.96 2.44 -5.68
CA SER A 82 5.00 2.02 -4.75
C SER A 82 5.13 3.03 -3.61
N ILE A 83 5.53 2.53 -2.45
CA ILE A 83 5.82 3.33 -1.26
C ILE A 83 7.14 2.82 -0.70
N CYS A 84 8.07 3.74 -0.46
CA CYS A 84 9.31 3.44 0.23
C CYS A 84 9.36 4.21 1.55
N PHE A 85 9.87 3.56 2.58
CA PHE A 85 9.96 4.13 3.91
C PHE A 85 11.14 3.53 4.68
N ASP A 86 11.62 4.28 5.66
CA ASP A 86 12.68 3.83 6.57
C ASP A 86 12.14 3.53 7.97
N THR A 87 11.21 4.37 8.41
CA THR A 87 10.64 4.36 9.75
C THR A 87 9.14 4.14 9.67
N PHE A 88 8.62 3.41 10.65
CA PHE A 88 7.21 3.11 10.79
C PHE A 88 6.91 2.79 12.25
N THR A 89 5.67 3.02 12.65
CA THR A 89 5.15 2.59 13.95
C THR A 89 4.10 1.53 13.73
N ARG A 90 4.21 0.39 14.42
CA ARG A 90 3.15 -0.63 14.41
C ARG A 90 1.94 -0.09 15.17
N GLN A 91 0.77 -0.16 14.57
CA GLN A 91 -0.48 0.18 15.22
C GLN A 91 -1.09 -1.07 15.84
N ALA A 92 -1.76 -0.87 16.98
CA ALA A 92 -2.71 -1.87 17.46
C ALA A 92 -3.82 -1.99 16.42
N LYS A 93 -4.33 -3.22 16.22
CA LYS A 93 -5.45 -3.42 15.31
C LYS A 93 -6.71 -2.77 15.86
N PRO A 94 -7.54 -2.17 14.99
CA PRO A 94 -8.90 -1.80 15.35
C PRO A 94 -9.66 -3.03 15.85
N ALA A 95 -10.49 -2.86 16.89
CA ALA A 95 -11.30 -3.95 17.44
C ALA A 95 -12.38 -4.44 16.44
N ASP A 96 -12.72 -3.60 15.47
CA ASP A 96 -13.68 -3.77 14.40
C ASP A 96 -13.01 -4.12 13.05
N ALA A 97 -11.72 -4.47 13.04
CA ALA A 97 -11.04 -4.92 11.84
C ALA A 97 -11.74 -6.16 11.25
N PRO A 98 -11.87 -6.25 9.92
CA PRO A 98 -12.42 -7.44 9.27
C PRO A 98 -11.69 -8.71 9.70
N LEU A 99 -12.42 -9.82 9.88
CA LEU A 99 -11.85 -11.09 10.33
C LEU A 99 -10.79 -11.63 9.37
N ASP A 100 -10.98 -11.42 8.08
CA ASP A 100 -10.03 -11.73 7.03
C ASP A 100 -8.79 -10.83 7.07
N GLU A 101 -8.83 -9.67 7.72
CA GLU A 101 -7.67 -8.79 7.87
C GLU A 101 -7.03 -8.89 9.28
N ALA A 102 -7.50 -9.83 10.11
CA ALA A 102 -7.17 -9.94 11.53
C ALA A 102 -5.74 -10.40 11.83
N ASP A 103 -4.98 -10.91 10.85
CA ASP A 103 -3.56 -11.27 10.94
C ASP A 103 -2.61 -10.24 10.27
N LEU A 104 -3.10 -9.43 9.33
CA LEU A 104 -2.33 -8.40 8.61
C LEU A 104 -1.73 -7.30 9.52
N PRO A 105 -0.40 -7.11 9.58
CA PRO A 105 0.19 -6.03 10.36
C PRO A 105 -0.25 -4.64 9.87
N GLN A 106 -0.68 -3.78 10.80
CA GLN A 106 -1.00 -2.39 10.50
C GLN A 106 0.13 -1.47 10.97
N ILE A 107 0.55 -0.55 10.10
CA ILE A 107 1.61 0.42 10.39
C ILE A 107 1.19 1.83 10.00
N ILE A 108 1.81 2.83 10.62
CA ILE A 108 1.74 4.22 10.19
C ILE A 108 3.14 4.73 9.87
N LEU A 109 3.25 5.50 8.80
CA LEU A 109 4.48 6.17 8.39
C LEU A 109 4.47 7.60 8.91
N PRO A 110 5.61 8.17 9.34
CA PRO A 110 5.69 9.57 9.77
C PRO A 110 5.28 10.54 8.67
#